data_AF-A0A7W1VY56-F1
#
_entry.id   AF-A0A7W1VY56-F1
#
_cell.length_a   1.000
_cell.length_b   1.000
_cell.length_c   1.000
_cell.angle_alpha   90.00
_cell.angle_beta   90.00
_cell.angle_gamma   90.00
#
_symmetry.space_group_name_H-M   'P 1'
#
loop_
_entity.id
_entity.type
_entity.pdbx_description
1 polymer ?
#
loop_
_entity_poly.entity_id
_entity_poly.type
_entity_poly.pdbx_seq_one_letter_code
_entity_poly.pdbx_strand_id
1 'polypeptide(L)'
;MKTTFTRLLMCFVVLTSQIQAQNVSNIMQHGDQCGTGWNNSEVRLTTSNVNSRFFVKLFTLPVDDQLYAQPLVVSGVTVGGKKNALFAATTNNTVYAFDADSANGGNFL
;
A
#
# COMPACT_ATOMS: atom_id res chain seq x y z
N MET A 1 4.24 -50.70 8.58
CA MET A 1 3.23 -49.62 8.56
C MET A 1 3.71 -48.38 9.33
N LYS A 2 4.85 -47.77 8.93
CA LYS A 2 5.47 -46.64 9.67
C LYS A 2 6.13 -45.56 8.79
N THR A 3 5.94 -45.57 7.47
CA THR A 3 6.65 -44.65 6.56
C THR A 3 5.76 -43.71 5.77
N THR A 4 4.43 -43.74 5.97
CA THR A 4 3.49 -42.91 5.22
C THR A 4 3.19 -41.55 5.87
N PHE A 5 3.51 -41.37 7.16
CA PHE A 5 3.16 -40.15 7.91
C PHE A 5 4.08 -38.96 7.61
N THR A 6 5.35 -39.21 7.25
CA THR A 6 6.33 -38.14 6.99
C THR A 6 6.07 -37.38 5.69
N ARG A 7 5.30 -37.95 4.74
CA ARG A 7 4.93 -37.27 3.48
C ARG A 7 3.72 -36.35 3.60
N LEU A 8 2.89 -36.53 4.62
CA LEU A 8 1.72 -35.68 4.85
C LEU A 8 2.09 -34.35 5.55
N LEU A 9 3.18 -34.34 6.33
CA LEU A 9 3.70 -33.15 7.00
C LEU A 9 4.42 -32.18 6.04
N MET A 10 4.87 -32.65 4.87
CA MET A 10 5.61 -31.84 3.88
C MET A 10 4.69 -31.03 2.96
N CYS A 11 3.43 -31.42 2.79
CA CYS A 11 2.46 -30.68 1.97
C CYS A 11 1.73 -29.56 2.72
N PHE A 12 1.69 -29.60 4.06
CA PHE A 12 1.00 -28.57 4.85
C PHE A 12 1.79 -27.24 4.97
N VAL A 13 3.09 -27.26 4.66
CA VAL A 13 3.97 -26.08 4.71
C VAL A 13 3.94 -25.25 3.40
N VAL A 14 3.34 -25.77 2.31
CA VAL A 14 3.35 -25.13 0.97
C VAL A 14 1.97 -24.59 0.55
N LEU A 15 1.13 -24.23 1.52
CA LEU A 15 -0.18 -23.60 1.28
C LEU A 15 -0.33 -22.23 1.95
N THR A 16 0.78 -21.61 2.35
CA THR A 16 0.75 -20.19 2.69
C THR A 16 0.63 -19.41 1.37
N SER A 17 -0.55 -18.87 1.12
CA SER A 17 -0.74 -17.87 0.07
C SER A 17 0.26 -16.75 0.35
N GLN A 18 1.32 -16.64 -0.44
CA GLN A 18 2.22 -15.50 -0.33
C GLN A 18 1.41 -14.28 -0.75
N ILE A 19 0.91 -13.52 0.23
CA ILE A 19 0.34 -12.20 -0.02
C ILE A 19 1.52 -11.35 -0.47
N GLN A 20 1.74 -11.25 -1.77
CA GLN A 20 2.80 -10.41 -2.31
C GLN A 20 2.49 -8.98 -1.92
N ALA A 21 3.38 -8.36 -1.13
CA ALA A 21 3.34 -6.94 -0.87
C ALA A 21 3.54 -6.22 -2.21
N GLN A 22 2.54 -5.46 -2.66
CA GLN A 22 2.70 -4.62 -3.82
C GLN A 22 3.41 -3.35 -3.38
N ASN A 23 4.69 -3.26 -3.74
CA ASN A 23 5.51 -2.11 -3.45
C ASN A 23 5.56 -1.25 -4.72
N VAL A 24 4.56 -0.39 -4.88
CA VAL A 24 4.45 0.50 -6.05
C VAL A 24 4.62 1.93 -5.56
N SER A 25 5.66 2.59 -6.07
CA SER A 25 5.89 4.01 -5.81
C SER A 25 5.24 4.84 -6.90
N ASN A 26 4.50 5.86 -6.51
CA ASN A 26 3.89 6.85 -7.39
C ASN A 26 4.49 8.22 -7.06
N ILE A 27 5.63 8.52 -7.70
CA ILE A 27 6.49 9.67 -7.36
C ILE A 27 6.30 10.90 -8.25
N MET A 28 5.38 10.81 -9.21
CA MET A 28 5.06 11.89 -10.14
C MET A 28 3.56 11.92 -10.44
N GLN A 29 3.12 13.04 -11.01
CA GLN A 29 1.74 13.18 -11.47
C GLN A 29 1.46 12.11 -12.52
N HIS A 30 0.36 11.36 -12.35
CA HIS A 30 0.03 10.18 -13.16
C HIS A 30 1.08 9.04 -13.15
N GLY A 31 1.99 9.01 -12.18
CA GLY A 31 2.76 7.82 -11.78
C GLY A 31 3.92 7.39 -12.66
N ASP A 32 3.94 7.78 -13.93
CA ASP A 32 5.00 7.44 -14.90
C ASP A 32 5.35 8.64 -15.80
N GLN A 33 6.48 8.52 -16.50
CA GLN A 33 6.99 9.61 -17.36
C GLN A 33 6.08 9.95 -18.54
N CYS A 34 5.23 9.02 -18.96
CA CYS A 34 4.24 9.20 -20.01
C CYS A 34 2.92 9.76 -19.44
N GLY A 35 2.80 9.87 -18.12
CA GLY A 35 1.62 10.34 -17.41
C GLY A 35 0.39 9.47 -17.61
N THR A 36 0.52 8.14 -17.70
CA THR A 36 -0.63 7.28 -18.05
C THR A 36 -1.64 7.10 -16.91
N GLY A 37 -1.21 7.27 -15.66
CA GLY A 37 -2.04 7.03 -14.48
C GLY A 37 -2.38 5.56 -14.24
N TRP A 38 -1.68 4.63 -14.91
CA TRP A 38 -1.97 3.21 -14.86
C TRP A 38 -0.92 2.43 -14.05
N ASN A 39 -1.38 1.66 -13.06
CA ASN A 39 -0.55 0.69 -12.36
C ASN A 39 -0.65 -0.69 -13.04
N ASN A 40 0.23 -0.97 -14.00
CA ASN A 40 0.30 -2.26 -14.70
C ASN A 40 0.76 -3.43 -13.82
N SER A 41 1.21 -3.15 -12.59
CA SER A 41 1.68 -4.15 -11.65
C SER A 41 0.60 -4.60 -10.66
N GLU A 42 -0.60 -3.99 -10.63
CA GLU A 42 -1.71 -4.31 -9.72
C GLU A 42 -2.15 -5.79 -9.80
N VAL A 43 -2.13 -6.50 -8.66
CA VAL A 43 -2.52 -7.91 -8.57
C VAL A 43 -3.45 -8.21 -7.39
N ARG A 44 -3.72 -7.24 -6.51
CA ARG A 44 -4.56 -7.43 -5.33
C ARG A 44 -6.02 -7.11 -5.63
N LEU A 45 -6.27 -5.97 -6.25
CA LEU A 45 -7.61 -5.52 -6.61
C LEU A 45 -8.02 -6.09 -7.98
N THR A 46 -9.22 -6.64 -8.03
CA THR A 46 -9.84 -7.19 -9.23
C THR A 46 -11.24 -6.60 -9.37
N THR A 47 -11.80 -6.66 -10.58
CA THR A 47 -13.19 -6.22 -10.84
C THR A 47 -14.22 -6.98 -9.98
N SER A 48 -13.91 -8.20 -9.54
CA SER A 48 -14.80 -8.98 -8.66
C SER A 48 -14.70 -8.61 -7.19
N ASN A 49 -13.57 -8.06 -6.72
CA ASN A 49 -13.34 -7.75 -5.31
C ASN A 49 -13.42 -6.25 -4.96
N VAL A 50 -13.48 -5.35 -5.95
CA VAL A 50 -13.79 -3.93 -5.73
C VAL A 50 -15.29 -3.75 -5.54
N ASN A 51 -15.80 -4.17 -4.38
CA ASN A 51 -17.19 -4.00 -3.97
C ASN A 51 -17.27 -3.71 -2.46
N SER A 52 -18.44 -3.27 -1.99
CA SER A 52 -18.64 -2.81 -0.61
C SER A 52 -18.36 -3.86 0.48
N ARG A 53 -18.23 -5.15 0.13
CA ARG A 53 -17.88 -6.21 1.08
C ARG A 53 -16.38 -6.31 1.34
N PHE A 54 -15.55 -6.02 0.35
CA PHE A 54 -14.09 -6.24 0.43
C PHE A 54 -13.28 -4.95 0.28
N PHE A 55 -13.75 -3.99 -0.51
CA PHE A 55 -13.11 -2.69 -0.68
C PHE A 55 -13.73 -1.68 0.31
N VAL A 56 -13.15 -1.64 1.51
CA VAL A 56 -13.60 -0.82 2.63
C VAL A 56 -12.60 0.28 2.95
N LYS A 57 -13.08 1.37 3.55
CA LYS A 57 -12.21 2.45 4.04
C LYS A 57 -11.33 1.93 5.17
N LEU A 58 -10.01 2.04 5.02
CA LEU A 58 -9.04 1.62 6.05
C LEU A 58 -8.91 2.65 7.17
N PHE A 59 -8.64 3.91 6.83
CA PHE A 59 -8.49 5.01 7.79
C PHE A 59 -8.61 6.37 7.08
N THR A 60 -8.51 7.45 7.85
CA THR A 60 -8.49 8.84 7.37
C THR A 60 -7.35 9.59 8.05
N LEU A 61 -6.66 10.44 7.31
CA LEU A 61 -5.58 11.30 7.81
C LEU A 61 -6.04 12.76 7.73
N PRO A 62 -6.05 13.51 8.84
CA PRO A 62 -6.43 14.91 8.82
C PRO A 62 -5.32 15.76 8.21
N VAL A 63 -5.71 16.80 7.48
CA VAL A 63 -4.84 17.86 6.96
C VAL A 63 -5.46 19.22 7.23
N ASP A 64 -4.68 20.29 7.11
CA ASP A 64 -5.09 21.64 7.47
C ASP A 64 -5.99 22.35 6.44
N ASP A 65 -5.98 21.92 5.19
CA ASP A 65 -6.81 22.50 4.13
C ASP A 65 -7.04 21.52 2.95
N GLN A 66 -7.65 21.99 1.86
CA GLN A 66 -8.02 21.19 0.70
C GLN A 66 -6.82 20.58 -0.03
N LEU A 67 -7.00 19.35 -0.51
CA LEU A 67 -6.05 18.61 -1.34
C LEU A 67 -6.48 18.65 -2.81
N TYR A 68 -5.87 19.54 -3.59
CA TYR A 68 -6.02 19.56 -5.06
C TYR A 68 -4.90 18.82 -5.78
N ALA A 69 -3.74 18.67 -5.13
CA ALA A 69 -2.62 17.90 -5.66
C ALA A 69 -2.87 16.39 -5.52
N GLN A 70 -2.39 15.60 -6.49
CA GLN A 70 -2.35 14.15 -6.34
C GLN A 70 -1.36 13.79 -5.21
N PRO A 71 -1.78 13.00 -4.21
CA PRO A 71 -0.84 12.50 -3.21
C PRO A 71 0.23 11.62 -3.86
N LEU A 72 1.46 11.72 -3.37
CA LEU A 72 2.58 10.91 -3.85
C LEU A 72 2.91 9.82 -2.84
N VAL A 73 3.19 8.60 -3.33
CA VAL A 73 3.55 7.46 -2.47
C VAL A 73 4.96 7.00 -2.83
N VAL A 74 5.82 6.87 -1.82
CA VAL A 74 7.16 6.28 -1.98
C VAL A 74 7.23 5.05 -1.09
N SER A 75 7.51 3.91 -1.69
CA SER A 75 7.53 2.66 -0.96
C SER A 75 8.92 2.33 -0.41
N GLY A 76 8.98 1.76 0.80
CA GLY A 76 10.23 1.25 1.39
C GLY A 76 11.27 2.30 1.77
N VAL A 77 10.85 3.53 2.08
CA VAL A 77 11.76 4.57 2.61
C VAL A 77 12.30 4.16 3.98
N THR A 78 13.54 4.54 4.29
CA THR A 78 14.16 4.22 5.59
C THR A 78 14.16 5.46 6.48
N VAL A 79 13.21 5.54 7.41
CA VAL A 79 13.10 6.59 8.44
C VAL A 79 12.69 5.94 9.76
N GLY A 80 13.65 5.76 10.67
CA GLY A 80 13.43 4.98 11.90
C GLY A 80 13.03 3.52 11.66
N GLY A 81 13.20 3.01 10.43
CA GLY A 81 12.71 1.71 9.96
C GLY A 81 12.24 1.80 8.50
N LYS A 82 11.90 0.66 7.87
CA LYS A 82 11.31 0.67 6.53
C LYS A 82 9.82 1.00 6.61
N LYS A 83 9.39 2.03 5.88
CA LYS A 83 8.00 2.50 5.82
C LYS A 83 7.60 2.84 4.39
N ASN A 84 6.30 2.88 4.12
CA ASN A 84 5.77 3.52 2.93
C ASN A 84 5.40 4.95 3.30
N ALA A 85 5.86 5.93 2.53
CA ALA A 85 5.60 7.34 2.76
C ALA A 85 4.50 7.84 1.84
N LEU A 86 3.50 8.52 2.39
CA LEU A 86 2.49 9.27 1.66
C LEU A 86 2.75 10.77 1.84
N PHE A 87 2.97 11.48 0.74
CA PHE A 87 3.11 12.92 0.72
C PHE A 87 1.81 13.58 0.24
N ALA A 88 1.35 14.56 1.00
CA ALA A 88 0.10 15.29 0.72
C ALA A 88 0.36 16.79 0.83
N ALA A 89 0.04 17.56 -0.21
CA ALA A 89 0.21 19.00 -0.25
C ALA A 89 -1.16 19.69 -0.27
N THR A 90 -1.37 20.64 0.64
CA THR A 90 -2.63 21.38 0.80
C THR A 90 -2.56 22.75 0.15
N THR A 91 -3.73 23.37 -0.05
CA THR A 91 -3.86 24.75 -0.55
C THR A 91 -3.34 25.80 0.43
N ASN A 92 -3.09 25.43 1.68
CA ASN A 92 -2.45 26.28 2.68
C ASN A 92 -0.91 26.28 2.56
N ASN A 93 -0.36 25.71 1.48
CA ASN A 93 1.08 25.52 1.24
C ASN A 93 1.76 24.62 2.29
N THR A 94 1.01 23.79 3.01
CA THR A 94 1.55 22.78 3.93
C THR A 94 1.82 21.48 3.18
N VAL A 95 2.92 20.82 3.50
CA VAL A 95 3.25 19.48 3.00
C VAL A 95 3.35 18.51 4.18
N TYR A 96 2.57 17.45 4.11
CA TYR A 96 2.56 16.36 5.07
C TYR A 96 3.36 15.17 4.53
N ALA A 97 4.02 14.44 5.44
CA ALA A 97 4.60 13.14 5.18
C ALA A 97 4.06 12.15 6.21
N PHE A 98 3.22 11.22 5.76
CA PHE A 98 2.57 10.21 6.59
C PHE A 98 3.18 8.83 6.36
N ASP A 99 3.16 8.00 7.39
CA ASP A 99 3.30 6.55 7.23
C ASP A 99 2.01 5.98 6.58
N ALA A 100 2.13 5.51 5.34
CA ALA A 100 1.00 5.08 4.53
C ALA A 100 0.34 3.78 5.02
N ASP A 101 0.98 3.05 5.93
CA ASP A 101 0.47 1.80 6.51
C ASP A 101 -0.09 1.98 7.94
N SER A 102 -0.09 3.21 8.46
CA SER A 102 -0.50 3.51 9.85
C SER A 102 -1.73 4.41 9.91
N ALA A 103 -2.77 3.94 10.61
CA ALA A 103 -4.00 4.70 10.86
C ALA A 103 -3.82 5.82 11.92
N ASN A 104 -2.70 5.86 12.62
CA ASN A 104 -2.40 6.88 13.62
C ASN A 104 -1.83 8.11 12.91
N GLY A 105 -2.72 8.97 12.40
CA GLY A 105 -2.41 10.15 11.56
C GLY A 105 -1.58 11.27 12.18
N GLY A 106 -0.67 10.94 13.09
CA GLY A 106 0.28 11.86 13.73
C GLY A 106 1.73 11.38 13.77
N ASN A 107 2.05 10.17 13.30
CA ASN A 107 3.45 9.79 13.11
C ASN A 107 3.93 10.31 11.76
N PHE A 108 4.29 11.59 11.75
CA PHE A 108 5.25 12.12 10.79
C PHE A 108 6.46 11.18 10.78
N LEU A 109 6.98 10.88 9.59
CA LEU A 109 8.11 9.96 9.41
C LEU A 109 9.25 10.22 10.40
#